data_AF-A0A5C7LN54-F1
#
_entry.id   AF-A0A5C7LN54-F1
#
_cell.length_a   1.000
_cell.length_b   1.000
_cell.length_c   1.000
_cell.angle_alpha   90.00
_cell.angle_beta   90.00
_cell.angle_gamma   90.00
#
_symmetry.space_group_name_H-M   'P 1'
#
loop_
_entity.id
_entity.type
_entity.pdbx_description
1 polymer ?
#
loop_
_entity_poly.entity_id
_entity_poly.type
_entity_poly.pdbx_seq_one_letter_code
_entity_poly.pdbx_strand_id
1 'polypeptide(L)'
;MALRERYDTETELLTADFFRASIGRFVVDVSWRPERDPTGAFHCKVVLDGRWETPLEELITKNGDEMMYWTQKQMKEAAKRTQ
;
A
#
# COMPACT_ATOMS: atom_id res chain seq x y z
N MET A 1 9.68 -7.87 -28.59
CA MET A 1 9.35 -6.58 -27.94
C MET A 1 8.36 -6.87 -26.84
N ALA A 2 8.80 -7.22 -25.64
CA ALA A 2 9.38 -6.34 -24.60
C ALA A 2 8.30 -5.59 -23.81
N LEU A 3 7.60 -6.32 -22.94
CA LEU A 3 6.80 -5.71 -21.86
C LEU A 3 6.71 -6.60 -20.60
N ARG A 4 7.35 -7.77 -20.59
CA ARG A 4 7.07 -8.85 -19.63
C ARG A 4 8.23 -9.21 -18.71
N GLU A 5 9.37 -8.53 -18.82
CA GLU A 5 10.60 -8.86 -18.08
C GLU A 5 11.05 -7.73 -17.14
N ARG A 6 10.11 -6.94 -16.60
CA ARG A 6 10.41 -5.82 -15.69
C ARG A 6 9.57 -5.78 -14.42
N TYR A 7 8.94 -6.87 -14.05
CA TYR A 7 8.31 -6.97 -12.73
C TYR A 7 9.38 -7.42 -11.76
N ASP A 8 10.23 -6.47 -11.36
CA ASP A 8 11.15 -6.62 -10.22
C ASP A 8 10.33 -7.07 -9.02
N THR A 9 10.85 -8.03 -8.28
CA THR A 9 10.24 -8.81 -7.19
C THR A 9 9.46 -8.00 -6.14
N GLU A 10 9.69 -6.68 -6.01
CA GLU A 10 8.91 -5.77 -5.16
C GLU A 10 7.52 -5.43 -5.72
N THR A 11 7.36 -5.46 -7.05
CA THR A 11 6.12 -5.12 -7.75
C THR A 11 5.12 -6.28 -7.76
N GLU A 12 5.59 -7.53 -7.79
CA GLU A 12 4.73 -8.73 -7.71
C GLU A 12 3.99 -8.81 -6.36
N LEU A 13 4.57 -8.31 -5.27
CA LEU A 13 3.90 -8.20 -3.97
C LEU A 13 2.70 -7.24 -3.98
N LEU A 14 2.66 -6.29 -4.92
CA LEU A 14 1.58 -5.33 -5.10
C LEU A 14 0.52 -5.80 -6.12
N THR A 15 0.78 -6.93 -6.80
CA THR A 15 -0.21 -7.63 -7.65
C THR A 15 -1.00 -8.68 -6.89
N ALA A 16 -0.55 -9.07 -5.69
CA ALA A 16 -1.41 -9.75 -4.74
C ALA A 16 -2.57 -8.82 -4.38
N ASP A 17 -3.79 -9.35 -4.15
CA ASP A 17 -5.00 -8.60 -3.74
C ASP A 17 -4.82 -7.80 -2.42
N PHE A 18 -3.62 -7.82 -1.87
CA PHE A 18 -3.24 -7.31 -0.60
C PHE A 18 -1.71 -7.15 -0.48
N PHE A 19 -1.26 -5.94 -0.18
CA PHE A 19 0.11 -5.65 0.23
C PHE A 19 0.11 -5.11 1.67
N ARG A 20 0.99 -5.66 2.51
CA ARG A 20 1.21 -5.13 3.86
C ARG A 20 2.69 -5.18 4.21
N ALA A 21 3.21 -4.07 4.67
CA ALA A 21 4.58 -3.94 5.17
C ALA A 21 4.58 -3.38 6.59
N SER A 22 5.45 -3.91 7.45
CA SER A 22 5.65 -3.42 8.82
C SER A 22 7.05 -2.84 8.96
N ILE A 23 7.16 -1.62 9.47
CA ILE A 23 8.42 -0.91 9.72
C ILE A 23 8.37 -0.35 11.14
N GLY A 24 9.00 -1.04 12.08
CA GLY A 24 8.94 -0.69 13.50
C GLY A 24 7.51 -0.68 14.02
N ARG A 25 7.04 0.50 14.44
CA ARG A 25 5.67 0.72 14.96
C ARG A 25 4.64 1.03 13.87
N PHE A 26 5.09 1.18 12.62
CA PHE A 26 4.25 1.52 11.48
C PHE A 26 3.87 0.27 10.69
N VAL A 27 2.64 0.25 10.19
CA VAL A 27 2.15 -0.70 9.20
C VAL A 27 1.62 0.09 8.01
N VAL A 28 2.13 -0.20 6.81
CA VAL A 28 1.56 0.28 5.56
C VAL A 28 0.71 -0.86 4.99
N ASP A 29 -0.58 -0.62 4.87
CA ASP A 29 -1.57 -1.58 4.39
C ASP A 29 -2.16 -1.07 3.07
N VAL A 30 -2.21 -1.93 2.06
CA VAL A 30 -2.85 -1.66 0.78
C VAL A 30 -3.71 -2.87 0.47
N SER A 31 -5.01 -2.65 0.36
CA SER A 31 -5.96 -3.72 0.10
C SER A 31 -6.82 -3.39 -1.10
N TRP A 32 -7.04 -4.38 -1.95
CA TRP A 32 -8.04 -4.32 -3.01
C TRP A 32 -9.11 -5.36 -2.71
N ARG A 33 -10.36 -4.92 -2.55
CA ARG A 33 -11.47 -5.80 -2.20
C ARG A 33 -12.63 -5.64 -3.18
N PRO A 34 -12.48 -6.12 -4.42
CA PRO A 34 -13.51 -5.96 -5.45
C PRO A 34 -14.87 -6.56 -5.04
N GLU A 35 -14.89 -7.62 -4.22
CA GLU A 35 -16.13 -8.22 -3.72
C GLU A 35 -16.87 -7.37 -2.67
N ARG A 36 -16.16 -6.47 -1.96
CA ARG A 36 -16.73 -5.61 -0.91
C ARG A 36 -16.83 -4.16 -1.32
N ASP A 37 -16.10 -3.77 -2.35
CA ASP A 37 -16.12 -2.44 -2.94
C ASP A 37 -16.44 -2.57 -4.44
N PRO A 38 -17.73 -2.48 -4.83
CA PRO A 38 -18.15 -2.60 -6.22
C PRO A 38 -17.60 -1.46 -7.10
N THR A 39 -16.99 -0.43 -6.48
CA THR A 39 -16.32 0.64 -7.20
C THR A 39 -14.91 0.25 -7.66
N GLY A 40 -14.34 -0.82 -7.10
CA GLY A 40 -13.04 -1.38 -7.46
C GLY A 40 -11.83 -0.58 -6.94
N ALA A 41 -12.00 0.20 -5.87
CA ALA A 41 -10.93 1.04 -5.32
C ALA A 41 -9.95 0.27 -4.42
N PHE A 42 -8.70 0.74 -4.41
CA PHE A 42 -7.69 0.41 -3.42
C PHE A 42 -7.96 1.19 -2.14
N HIS A 43 -7.87 0.50 -1.01
CA HIS A 43 -7.93 1.06 0.34
C HIS A 43 -6.54 0.95 0.96
N CYS A 44 -5.89 2.10 1.16
CA CYS A 44 -4.52 2.18 1.65
C CYS A 44 -4.49 2.91 2.99
N LYS A 45 -3.77 2.37 3.99
CA LYS A 45 -3.70 2.92 5.34
C LYS A 45 -2.27 2.88 5.88
N VAL A 46 -1.88 3.92 6.60
CA VAL A 46 -0.72 3.88 7.50
C VAL A 46 -1.23 3.78 8.92
N VAL A 47 -0.83 2.73 9.63
CA VAL A 47 -1.24 2.47 11.00
C VAL A 47 -0.03 2.57 11.91
N LEU A 48 -0.17 3.35 12.97
CA LEU A 48 0.81 3.47 14.04
C LEU A 48 0.30 2.67 15.25
N ASP A 49 1.15 1.82 15.83
CA ASP A 49 0.85 1.04 17.04
C ASP A 49 -0.40 0.17 16.95
N GLY A 50 -0.73 -0.31 15.75
CA GLY A 50 -1.93 -1.13 15.54
C GLY A 50 -3.25 -0.38 15.74
N ARG A 51 -3.27 0.96 15.75
CA ARG A 51 -4.51 1.76 15.87
C ARG A 51 -5.27 1.84 14.53
N TRP A 52 -5.88 0.73 14.13
CA TRP A 52 -6.59 0.60 12.84
C TRP A 52 -7.83 1.49 12.71
N GLU A 53 -8.49 1.80 13.82
CA GLU A 53 -9.68 2.67 13.87
C GLU A 53 -9.35 4.14 13.59
N THR A 54 -8.10 4.54 13.78
CA THR A 54 -7.60 5.91 13.58
C THR A 54 -6.27 5.85 12.83
N PRO A 55 -6.28 5.51 11.53
CA PRO A 55 -5.06 5.46 10.75
C PRO A 55 -4.41 6.84 10.72
N LEU A 56 -3.08 6.84 10.70
CA LEU A 56 -2.29 8.07 10.62
C LEU A 56 -2.47 8.77 9.26
N GLU A 57 -2.55 7.98 8.20
CA GLU A 57 -2.79 8.41 6.83
C GLU A 57 -3.70 7.40 6.15
N GLU A 58 -4.56 7.85 5.24
CA GLU A 58 -5.44 7.00 4.44
C GLU A 58 -5.53 7.51 3.01
N LEU A 59 -5.62 6.58 2.05
CA LEU A 59 -5.89 6.86 0.65
C LEU A 59 -6.89 5.83 0.11
N ILE A 60 -7.96 6.32 -0.50
CA ILE A 60 -8.88 5.50 -1.30
C ILE A 60 -8.77 5.98 -2.74
N THR A 61 -8.33 5.11 -3.65
CA THR A 61 -8.16 5.48 -5.06
C THR A 61 -8.45 4.31 -6.00
N LYS A 62 -8.90 4.60 -7.21
CA LYS A 62 -8.99 3.62 -8.30
C LYS A 62 -7.75 3.65 -9.21
N ASN A 63 -6.86 4.61 -9.01
CA ASN A 63 -5.66 4.79 -9.80
C ASN A 63 -4.51 3.98 -9.20
N GLY A 64 -4.09 2.92 -9.90
CA GLY A 64 -2.99 2.07 -9.47
C GLY A 64 -1.65 2.81 -9.34
N ASP A 65 -1.38 3.78 -10.20
CA ASP A 65 -0.14 4.58 -10.15
C ASP A 65 -0.13 5.51 -8.93
N GLU A 66 -1.29 6.09 -8.60
CA GLU A 66 -1.44 6.92 -7.40
C GLU A 66 -1.26 6.08 -6.13
N MET A 67 -1.88 4.90 -6.09
CA MET A 67 -1.70 3.94 -4.99
C MET A 67 -0.23 3.56 -4.83
N MET A 68 0.44 3.22 -5.94
CA MET A 68 1.85 2.81 -5.95
C MET A 68 2.75 3.93 -5.43
N TYR A 69 2.58 5.15 -5.97
CA TYR A 69 3.32 6.32 -5.54
C TYR A 69 3.13 6.62 -4.06
N TRP A 70 1.88 6.60 -3.60
CA TRP A 70 1.54 6.81 -2.19
C TRP A 70 2.20 5.76 -1.31
N THR A 71 2.12 4.48 -1.66
CA THR A 71 2.69 3.37 -0.89
C THR A 71 4.20 3.52 -0.73
N GLN A 72 4.92 3.77 -1.83
CA GLN A 72 6.37 3.99 -1.80
C GLN A 72 6.75 5.23 -0.96
N LYS A 73 5.96 6.30 -1.03
CA LYS A 73 6.15 7.50 -0.21
C LYS A 73 6.00 7.15 1.28
N GLN A 74 4.93 6.45 1.67
CA GLN A 74 4.69 6.11 3.07
C GLN A 74 5.76 5.16 3.63
N MET A 75 6.22 4.20 2.82
CA MET A 75 7.33 3.31 3.20
C MET A 75 8.60 4.11 3.53
N LYS A 76 8.96 5.09 2.69
CA LYS A 76 10.12 5.97 2.93
C LYS A 76 9.96 6.83 4.18
N GLU A 77 8.77 7.39 4.39
CA GLU A 77 8.51 8.22 5.59
C GLU A 77 8.50 7.40 6.87
N ALA A 78 7.93 6.18 6.86
CA ALA A 78 7.95 5.26 8.00
C ALA A 78 9.39 4.85 8.37
N ALA A 79 10.23 4.58 7.37
CA ALA A 79 11.65 4.28 7.59
C ALA A 79 12.40 5.46 8.24
N LYS A 80 12.18 6.69 7.76
CA LYS A 80 12.77 7.90 8.35
C LYS A 80 12.35 8.15 9.81
N ARG A 81 11.11 7.81 10.17
CA ARG A 81 10.57 7.98 11.53
C ARG A 81 11.04 6.91 12.52
N THR A 82 11.66 5.85 12.03
CA THR A 82 12.16 4.72 12.84
C THR A 82 13.68 4.80 13.06
N GLN A 83 14.39 5.62 12.27
CA GLN A 83 15.79 6.01 12.51
C GLN A 83 15.87 7.08 13.60
#